data_AF-A0A383B524-F1
#
_entry.id   AF-A0A383B524-F1
#
_cell.length_a   1.000
_cell.length_b   1.000
_cell.length_c   1.000
_cell.angle_alpha   90.00
_cell.angle_beta   90.00
_cell.angle_gamma   90.00
#
_symmetry.space_group_name_H-M   'P 1'
#
loop_
_entity.id
_entity.type
_entity.pdbx_description
1 polymer ?
#
loop_
_entity_poly.entity_id
_entity_poly.type
_entity_poly.pdbx_seq_one_letter_code
_entity_poly.pdbx_strand_id
1 'polypeptide(L)'
;IRLMADYLSPDKGAYIYDDNGEKVSLSENARFVLVGDFNAADIGDKHREGVIEQLTEHPLVNNDVIPTSAGGAGASGAEFSNRFTAYWGARADYVLPSRFGFDVNDAGVFWPAKTSDLFRLVKDREASSDHRLVWISLSLTEGN
;
A
#
# COMPACT_ATOMS: atom_id res chain seq x y z
N ILE A 1 -5.36 -3.80 -9.75
CA ILE A 1 -3.90 -3.65 -9.96
C ILE A 1 -3.56 -3.24 -11.39
N ARG A 2 -3.80 -4.07 -12.42
CA ARG A 2 -3.45 -3.75 -13.83
C ARG A 2 -3.82 -2.33 -14.27
N LEU A 3 -5.05 -1.89 -14.01
CA LEU A 3 -5.48 -0.52 -14.37
C LEU A 3 -4.54 0.57 -13.82
N MET A 4 -4.12 0.44 -12.56
CA MET A 4 -3.19 1.40 -11.95
C MET A 4 -1.79 1.27 -12.55
N ALA A 5 -1.30 0.05 -12.76
CA ALA A 5 0.02 -0.17 -13.36
C ALA A 5 0.11 0.37 -14.80
N ASP A 6 -0.93 0.12 -15.61
CA ASP A 6 -1.04 0.64 -16.98
C ASP A 6 -1.22 2.16 -16.98
N TYR A 7 -1.84 2.76 -15.95
CA TYR A 7 -1.91 4.22 -15.80
C TYR A 7 -0.54 4.86 -15.50
N LEU A 8 0.31 4.18 -14.74
CA LEU A 8 1.69 4.60 -14.47
C LEU A 8 2.66 4.32 -15.63
N SER A 9 2.27 3.49 -16.60
CA SER A 9 3.04 3.11 -17.80
C SER A 9 2.27 3.54 -19.07
N PRO A 10 2.38 4.80 -19.54
CA PRO A 10 1.54 5.34 -20.62
C PRO A 10 1.53 4.51 -21.92
N ASP A 11 2.61 3.79 -22.22
CA ASP A 11 2.72 2.87 -23.35
C ASP A 11 1.76 1.66 -23.27
N LYS A 12 1.28 1.33 -22.06
CA LYS A 12 0.31 0.26 -21.78
C LYS A 12 -1.10 0.78 -21.49
N GLY A 13 -1.23 2.06 -21.11
CA GLY A 13 -2.47 2.71 -20.71
C GLY A 13 -3.35 3.26 -21.85
N ALA A 14 -3.10 2.92 -23.11
CA ALA A 14 -3.79 3.53 -24.27
C ALA A 14 -5.32 3.36 -24.30
N TYR A 15 -5.87 2.44 -23.49
CA TYR A 15 -7.29 2.17 -23.32
C TYR A 15 -7.95 2.98 -22.19
N ILE A 16 -7.17 3.75 -21.42
CA ILE A 16 -7.64 4.52 -20.26
C ILE A 16 -8.12 5.89 -20.75
N TYR A 17 -9.32 6.27 -20.30
CA TYR A 17 -9.95 7.55 -20.60
C TYR A 17 -10.74 8.05 -19.38
N ASP A 18 -11.02 9.34 -19.32
CA ASP A 18 -11.84 9.97 -18.28
C ASP A 18 -13.35 9.83 -18.55
N ASP A 19 -14.20 10.35 -17.66
CA ASP A 19 -15.66 10.25 -17.81
C ASP A 19 -16.21 11.04 -19.02
N ASN A 20 -15.40 11.92 -19.63
CA ASN A 20 -15.75 12.65 -20.87
C ASN A 20 -15.31 11.91 -22.14
N GLY A 21 -14.64 10.75 -22.01
CA GLY A 21 -14.12 9.99 -23.14
C GLY A 21 -12.72 10.43 -23.61
N GLU A 22 -12.05 11.33 -22.88
CA GLU A 22 -10.73 11.83 -23.23
C GLU A 22 -9.64 10.87 -22.73
N LYS A 23 -8.68 10.52 -23.60
CA LYS A 23 -7.55 9.69 -23.19
C LYS A 23 -6.70 10.41 -22.15
N VAL A 24 -6.37 9.70 -21.07
CA VAL A 24 -5.54 10.24 -19.99
C VAL A 24 -4.29 9.40 -19.80
N SER A 25 -3.19 10.07 -19.49
CA SER A 25 -1.94 9.45 -19.09
C SER A 25 -1.32 10.23 -17.94
N LEU A 26 -0.52 9.55 -17.12
CA LEU A 26 0.27 10.24 -16.11
C LEU A 26 1.31 11.14 -16.80
N SER A 27 1.39 12.40 -16.38
CA SER A 27 2.46 13.31 -16.83
C SER A 27 3.81 12.85 -16.30
N GLU A 28 4.89 13.17 -17.02
CA GLU A 28 6.24 13.01 -16.50
C GLU A 28 6.41 13.78 -15.18
N ASN A 29 7.19 13.24 -14.26
CA ASN A 29 7.46 13.86 -12.95
C ASN A 29 6.19 14.26 -12.18
N ALA A 30 5.13 13.46 -12.30
CA ALA A 30 3.92 13.65 -11.52
C ALA A 30 4.10 13.16 -10.08
N ARG A 31 3.64 13.96 -9.12
CA ARG A 31 3.42 13.51 -7.74
C ARG A 31 2.11 12.73 -7.69
N PHE A 32 2.13 11.50 -7.18
CA PHE A 32 0.93 10.71 -6.93
C PHE A 32 1.08 9.89 -5.65
N VAL A 33 -0.05 9.41 -5.12
CA VAL A 33 -0.07 8.36 -4.10
C VAL A 33 -1.15 7.37 -4.48
N LEU A 34 -0.79 6.10 -4.68
CA LEU A 34 -1.75 5.01 -4.80
C LEU A 34 -2.10 4.53 -3.40
N VAL A 35 -3.38 4.64 -3.02
CA VAL A 35 -3.85 4.32 -1.67
C VAL A 35 -5.06 3.41 -1.74
N GLY A 36 -5.02 2.28 -1.06
CA GLY A 36 -6.18 1.41 -0.92
C GLY A 36 -5.86 -0.06 -0.73
N ASP A 37 -6.93 -0.86 -0.79
CA ASP A 37 -6.88 -2.31 -0.78
C ASP A 37 -6.63 -2.82 -2.21
N PHE A 38 -5.43 -3.35 -2.44
CA PHE A 38 -5.07 -4.01 -3.69
C PHE A 38 -5.32 -5.52 -3.65
N ASN A 39 -5.65 -6.07 -2.47
CA ASN A 39 -6.01 -7.46 -2.21
C ASN A 39 -5.00 -8.47 -2.80
N ALA A 40 -3.72 -8.10 -2.77
CA ALA A 40 -2.61 -8.91 -3.26
C ALA A 40 -1.44 -8.82 -2.29
N ALA A 41 -1.06 -9.96 -1.73
CA ALA A 41 0.10 -10.05 -0.85
C ALA A 41 1.38 -9.99 -1.67
N ASP A 42 2.44 -9.42 -1.09
CA ASP A 42 3.80 -9.36 -1.63
C ASP A 42 4.65 -10.60 -1.26
N ILE A 43 4.21 -11.39 -0.28
CA ILE A 43 4.92 -12.58 0.19
C ILE A 43 3.96 -13.58 0.87
N GLY A 44 4.41 -14.83 1.01
CA GLY A 44 3.71 -15.89 1.74
C GLY A 44 2.65 -16.60 0.89
N ASP A 45 1.84 -17.45 1.51
CA ASP A 45 0.91 -18.35 0.81
C ASP A 45 -0.18 -17.65 -0.02
N LYS A 46 -0.40 -16.36 0.25
CA LYS A 46 -1.39 -15.52 -0.44
C LYS A 46 -0.78 -14.70 -1.58
N HIS A 47 0.54 -14.76 -1.74
CA HIS A 47 1.26 -14.13 -2.84
C HIS A 47 0.90 -14.80 -4.17
N ARG A 48 0.83 -13.96 -5.20
CA ARG A 48 0.63 -14.36 -6.59
C ARG A 48 1.66 -13.59 -7.41
N GLU A 49 2.62 -14.32 -7.97
CA GLU A 49 3.73 -13.75 -8.73
C GLU A 49 3.25 -12.85 -9.86
N GLY A 50 3.86 -11.67 -9.98
CA GLY A 50 3.58 -10.71 -11.04
C GLY A 50 2.27 -9.94 -10.86
N VAL A 51 1.65 -9.99 -9.69
CA VAL A 51 0.39 -9.29 -9.41
C VAL A 51 0.68 -7.95 -8.74
N ILE A 52 1.13 -7.95 -7.48
CA ILE A 52 1.37 -6.69 -6.76
C ILE A 52 2.68 -6.03 -7.19
N GLU A 53 3.62 -6.82 -7.71
CA GLU A 53 4.93 -6.38 -8.23
C GLU A 53 4.77 -5.35 -9.35
N GLN A 54 3.68 -5.42 -10.12
CA GLN A 54 3.33 -4.41 -11.12
C GLN A 54 3.26 -2.98 -10.54
N LEU A 55 2.99 -2.85 -9.24
CA LEU A 55 2.98 -1.57 -8.52
C LEU A 55 4.19 -1.43 -7.60
N THR A 56 4.49 -2.46 -6.78
CA THR A 56 5.53 -2.36 -5.75
C THR A 56 6.95 -2.33 -6.30
N GLU A 57 7.15 -2.83 -7.53
CA GLU A 57 8.43 -2.80 -8.24
C GLU A 57 8.41 -1.81 -9.42
N HIS A 58 7.33 -1.04 -9.58
CA HIS A 58 7.24 -0.05 -10.65
C HIS A 58 8.27 1.07 -10.44
N PRO A 59 9.06 1.48 -11.45
CA PRO A 59 10.13 2.47 -11.28
C PRO A 59 9.69 3.82 -10.73
N LEU A 60 8.45 4.22 -11.01
CA LEU A 60 7.88 5.48 -10.50
C LEU A 60 7.33 5.39 -9.07
N VAL A 61 7.19 4.20 -8.49
CA VAL A 61 6.61 3.97 -7.17
C VAL A 61 7.71 3.82 -6.13
N ASN A 62 7.59 4.52 -5.02
CA ASN A 62 8.40 4.29 -3.83
C ASN A 62 7.69 3.28 -2.92
N ASN A 63 8.31 2.12 -2.75
CA ASN A 63 7.88 1.07 -1.83
C ASN A 63 9.07 0.60 -0.97
N ASP A 64 10.05 1.48 -0.75
CA ASP A 64 11.30 1.12 -0.07
C ASP A 64 11.08 0.98 1.45
N VAL A 65 10.07 1.67 1.99
CA VAL A 65 9.63 1.56 3.39
C VAL A 65 8.33 0.77 3.45
N ILE A 66 8.36 -0.37 4.15
CA ILE A 66 7.18 -1.22 4.35
C ILE A 66 6.52 -0.86 5.69
N PRO A 67 5.26 -0.40 5.72
CA PRO A 67 4.53 -0.20 6.97
C PRO A 67 4.43 -1.49 7.78
N THR A 68 4.71 -1.42 9.09
CA THR A 68 4.63 -2.57 10.00
C THR A 68 3.91 -2.24 11.30
N SER A 69 3.60 -3.27 12.10
CA SER A 69 2.99 -3.12 13.42
C SER A 69 3.33 -4.25 14.38
N ALA A 70 3.30 -3.95 15.68
CA ALA A 70 3.46 -4.94 16.74
C ALA A 70 2.27 -5.91 16.82
N GLY A 71 1.05 -5.44 16.54
CA GLY A 71 -0.15 -6.27 16.51
C GLY A 71 -0.15 -7.25 15.34
N GLY A 72 0.29 -6.83 14.15
CA GLY A 72 0.52 -7.72 13.01
C GLY A 72 1.58 -8.79 13.32
N ALA A 73 2.70 -8.38 13.94
CA ALA A 73 3.75 -9.31 14.35
C ALA A 73 3.25 -10.40 15.33
N GLY A 74 2.32 -10.04 16.21
CA GLY A 74 1.69 -10.95 17.16
C GLY A 74 0.47 -11.72 16.61
N ALA A 75 0.05 -11.48 15.37
CA ALA A 75 -1.12 -12.11 14.78
C ALA A 75 -0.84 -13.52 14.20
N SER A 76 0.42 -13.81 13.87
CA SER A 76 0.86 -15.09 13.31
C SER A 76 2.33 -15.36 13.64
N GLY A 77 2.74 -16.63 13.65
CA GLY A 77 4.14 -17.04 13.81
C GLY A 77 5.00 -16.90 12.55
N ALA A 78 4.45 -16.45 11.43
CA ALA A 78 5.23 -16.19 10.21
C ALA A 78 6.20 -15.01 10.42
N GLU A 79 7.44 -15.14 9.96
CA GLU A 79 8.48 -14.10 10.16
C GLU A 79 8.12 -12.73 9.57
N PHE A 80 7.28 -12.72 8.53
CA PHE A 80 6.82 -11.52 7.85
C PHE A 80 5.49 -10.97 8.42
N SER A 81 4.91 -11.53 9.48
CA SER A 81 3.58 -11.14 9.98
C SER A 81 3.50 -9.67 10.43
N ASN A 82 4.62 -9.04 10.76
CA ASN A 82 4.69 -7.63 11.14
C ASN A 82 4.17 -6.66 10.06
N ARG A 83 4.15 -7.08 8.78
CA ARG A 83 3.62 -6.28 7.66
C ARG A 83 2.14 -6.53 7.36
N PHE A 84 1.47 -7.39 8.14
CA PHE A 84 0.06 -7.68 7.92
C PHE A 84 -0.81 -6.44 8.13
N THR A 85 -1.67 -6.19 7.16
CA THR A 85 -2.67 -5.12 7.17
C THR A 85 -4.07 -5.68 7.34
N ALA A 86 -4.26 -6.99 7.18
CA ALA A 86 -5.54 -7.64 7.37
C ALA A 86 -5.46 -8.88 8.28
N TYR A 87 -6.53 -9.13 9.02
CA TYR A 87 -6.63 -10.19 10.03
C TYR A 87 -6.39 -11.59 9.46
N TRP A 88 -6.68 -11.78 8.18
CA TRP A 88 -6.50 -13.03 7.46
C TRP A 88 -5.04 -13.31 7.06
N GLY A 89 -4.09 -12.45 7.44
CA GLY A 89 -2.66 -12.74 7.36
C GLY A 89 -2.02 -12.37 6.02
N ALA A 90 -2.24 -11.13 5.56
CA ALA A 90 -1.43 -10.55 4.50
C ALA A 90 -1.34 -9.04 4.59
N ARG A 91 -0.44 -8.51 3.76
CA ARG A 91 -0.41 -7.11 3.32
C ARG A 91 -1.32 -6.95 2.10
N ALA A 92 -2.54 -6.50 2.35
CA ALA A 92 -3.57 -6.26 1.33
C ALA A 92 -3.69 -4.77 0.99
N ASP A 93 -3.41 -3.94 1.98
CA ASP A 93 -3.62 -2.51 1.96
C ASP A 93 -2.27 -1.79 1.79
N TYR A 94 -2.24 -0.81 0.91
CA TYR A 94 -1.01 -0.13 0.54
C TYR A 94 -1.19 1.38 0.49
N VAL A 95 -0.09 2.09 0.79
CA VAL A 95 0.09 3.52 0.53
C VAL A 95 1.41 3.64 -0.22
N LEU A 96 1.34 3.92 -1.51
CA LEU A 96 2.46 3.86 -2.46
C LEU A 96 2.64 5.22 -3.12
N PRO A 97 3.50 6.09 -2.57
CA PRO A 97 3.78 7.40 -3.15
C PRO A 97 4.67 7.26 -4.39
N SER A 98 4.65 8.27 -5.25
CA SER A 98 5.63 8.42 -6.32
C SER A 98 7.04 8.59 -5.76
N ARG A 99 8.05 8.08 -6.46
CA ARG A 99 9.46 8.42 -6.17
C ARG A 99 9.73 9.91 -6.37
N PHE A 100 9.08 10.51 -7.36
CA PHE A 100 9.23 11.93 -7.64
C PHE A 100 8.48 12.77 -6.60
N GLY A 101 9.15 13.79 -6.06
CA GLY A 101 8.51 14.87 -5.32
C GLY A 101 8.15 14.57 -3.86
N PHE A 102 8.57 13.42 -3.30
CA PHE A 102 8.29 13.02 -1.92
C PHE A 102 9.49 12.37 -1.22
N ASP A 103 9.65 12.71 0.07
CA ASP A 103 10.44 11.93 1.02
C ASP A 103 9.51 11.21 2.00
N VAL A 104 9.82 9.94 2.31
CA VAL A 104 9.09 9.15 3.31
C VAL A 104 9.74 9.35 4.67
N ASN A 105 9.02 9.99 5.59
CA ASN A 105 9.52 10.29 6.93
C ASN A 105 9.25 9.16 7.93
N ASP A 106 8.08 8.51 7.81
CA ASP A 106 7.64 7.46 8.72
C ASP A 106 6.51 6.63 8.08
N ALA A 107 6.26 5.43 8.58
CA ALA A 107 5.25 4.51 8.08
C ALA A 107 4.77 3.54 9.15
N GLY A 108 3.51 3.13 9.09
CA GLY A 108 2.99 2.15 10.04
C GLY A 108 1.64 1.56 9.67
N VAL A 109 1.33 0.47 10.37
CA VAL A 109 -0.03 -0.08 10.43
C VAL A 109 -0.57 0.18 11.83
N PHE A 110 -1.75 0.77 11.93
CA PHE A 110 -2.44 0.90 13.21
C PHE A 110 -3.02 -0.45 13.62
N TRP A 111 -2.14 -1.27 14.19
CA TRP A 111 -2.48 -2.53 14.84
C TRP A 111 -1.63 -2.62 16.11
N PRO A 112 -2.10 -2.03 17.23
CA PRO A 112 -1.35 -2.07 18.47
C PRO A 112 -1.22 -3.50 19.02
N ALA A 113 -0.19 -3.73 19.83
CA ALA A 113 -0.03 -4.97 20.58
C ALA A 113 -1.18 -5.17 21.58
N LYS A 114 -1.47 -6.43 21.95
CA LYS A 114 -2.56 -6.79 22.89
C LYS A 114 -2.44 -6.11 24.27
N THR A 115 -1.23 -5.72 24.66
CA THR A 115 -0.93 -5.03 25.93
C THR A 115 -1.16 -3.52 25.88
N SER A 116 -1.43 -2.95 24.70
CA SER A 116 -1.70 -1.52 24.55
C SER A 116 -3.13 -1.20 24.98
N ASP A 117 -3.34 -0.06 25.65
CA ASP A 117 -4.67 0.47 25.97
C ASP A 117 -5.53 0.75 24.72
N LEU A 118 -4.88 0.94 23.56
CA LEU A 118 -5.54 1.13 22.27
C LEU A 118 -6.00 -0.18 21.61
N PHE A 119 -5.59 -1.35 22.13
CA PHE A 119 -5.96 -2.65 21.56
C PHE A 119 -7.48 -2.84 21.48
N ARG A 120 -8.24 -2.25 22.40
CA ARG A 120 -9.71 -2.27 22.39
C ARG A 120 -10.32 -1.75 21.08
N LEU A 121 -9.60 -0.92 20.32
CA LEU A 121 -10.05 -0.35 19.05
C LEU A 121 -9.94 -1.34 17.88
N VAL A 122 -9.14 -2.40 18.02
CA VAL A 122 -8.85 -3.39 16.94
C VAL A 122 -9.07 -4.83 17.39
N LYS A 123 -9.74 -5.03 18.53
CA LYS A 123 -9.84 -6.29 19.24
C LYS A 123 -10.47 -7.40 18.41
N ASP A 124 -11.56 -7.08 17.72
CA ASP A 124 -12.38 -8.01 16.94
C ASP A 124 -13.19 -7.26 15.87
N ARG A 125 -13.98 -8.01 15.08
CA ARG A 125 -14.83 -7.46 14.00
C ARG A 125 -15.99 -6.60 14.50
N GLU A 126 -16.39 -6.73 15.77
CA GLU A 126 -17.43 -5.89 16.37
C GLU A 126 -16.85 -4.53 16.75
N ALA A 127 -15.58 -4.50 17.17
CA ALA A 127 -14.85 -3.27 17.47
C ALA A 127 -14.47 -2.49 16.19
N SER A 128 -14.01 -3.16 15.14
CA SER A 128 -13.55 -2.51 13.89
C SER A 128 -13.44 -3.49 12.71
N SER A 129 -13.09 -2.98 11.53
CA SER A 129 -12.81 -3.79 10.33
C SER A 129 -11.79 -4.92 10.58
N ASP A 130 -11.76 -5.95 9.74
CA ASP A 130 -10.67 -6.92 9.68
C ASP A 130 -9.42 -6.39 8.95
N HIS A 131 -9.55 -5.27 8.25
CA HIS A 131 -8.42 -4.49 7.75
C HIS A 131 -7.92 -3.51 8.81
N ARG A 132 -6.68 -3.07 8.68
CA ARG A 132 -6.01 -2.15 9.61
C ARG A 132 -5.56 -0.93 8.85
N LEU A 133 -5.71 0.23 9.48
CA LEU A 133 -5.29 1.49 8.89
C LEU A 133 -3.79 1.44 8.59
N VAL A 134 -3.43 1.68 7.33
CA VAL A 134 -2.05 1.79 6.87
C VAL A 134 -1.79 3.26 6.58
N TRP A 135 -0.63 3.76 7.00
CA TRP A 135 -0.27 5.15 6.81
C TRP A 135 1.22 5.29 6.51
N ILE A 136 1.53 6.39 5.82
CA ILE A 136 2.90 6.92 5.66
C ILE A 136 2.86 8.43 5.89
N SER A 137 3.95 8.97 6.41
CA SER A 137 4.18 10.40 6.56
C SER A 137 5.12 10.87 5.46
N LEU A 138 4.72 11.90 4.71
CA LEU A 138 5.46 12.41 3.56
C LEU A 138 5.82 13.88 3.75
N SER A 139 7.00 14.24 3.26
CA SER A 139 7.38 15.63 2.99
C SER A 139 7.42 15.84 1.48
N LEU A 140 7.03 17.04 1.03
CA LEU A 140 7.24 17.44 -0.36
C LEU A 140 8.72 17.77 -0.55
N THR A 141 9.34 17.24 -1.59
CA THR A 141 10.65 17.69 -2.03
C THR A 141 10.50 18.84 -3.02
N GLU A 142 11.36 19.85 -2.91
CA GLU A 142 11.49 20.86 -3.95
C GLU A 142 12.05 20.19 -5.21
N GLY A 143 11.42 20.48 -6.36
CA GLY A 143 11.65 19.73 -7.59
C GLY A 143 13.09 19.81 -8.07
N ASN A 144 13.66 18.66 -8.42
CA ASN A 144 14.73 18.59 -9.41
C ASN A 144 14.10 18.55 -10.81
#